data_AF-J1LM71-F1
#
_entry.id   AF-J1LM71-F1
#
_cell.length_a   1.000
_cell.length_b   1.000
_cell.length_c   1.000
_cell.angle_alpha   90.00
_cell.angle_beta   90.00
_cell.angle_gamma   90.00
#
_symmetry.space_group_name_H-M   'P 1'
#
loop_
_entity.id
_entity.type
_entity.pdbx_description
1 polymer ?
#
loop_
_entity_poly.entity_id
_entity_poly.type
_entity_poly.pdbx_seq_one_letter_code
_entity_poly.pdbx_strand_id
1 'polypeptide(L)'
;MQTNVSLIGLSTTQEPAFQIAADGEITSAEAAVPIAAAIEVSEPAGVIDMQEALGHHLFLVSEAVDPAELEALAISMWDDAGWLAPGRLHLSSDAELEGPWSLDQPTRAQLGTPSLLTHAWILRCPVSRAEEKPSAVMGEWAQAFPDGMPVGLEYRVLEALGRMARRLAGGLRLSGSGYVMVPDADSAVNLTVYAPRWINPEDLLSAMRERAGFEQMKDARDIVPEAPALTPAQAAQIEKLKAELGPVREDIASKIAKAREELEAQRNEPQVVDGYALMCPIGNRSDMMIEVHAVPSPPRVLRWEPWTTGAIIEYQVRWLSGLAPTPGTNTMSRTARRERLRSAQEVEKAAGLIATLVGGNVIDEDGFLVGLADVSAEEDEAE
;
A
#
# COMPACT_ATOMS: atom_id res chain seq x y z
N MET A 1 13.46 23.51 24.47
CA MET A 1 13.01 24.67 23.66
C MET A 1 11.72 24.23 23.00
N GLN A 2 10.59 24.87 23.29
CA GLN A 2 9.26 24.35 22.95
C GLN A 2 8.99 24.40 21.44
N THR A 3 8.88 23.24 20.81
CA THR A 3 8.45 23.09 19.41
C THR A 3 6.94 23.24 19.35
N ASN A 4 6.50 24.39 18.83
CA ASN A 4 5.13 24.61 18.39
C ASN A 4 4.95 23.94 17.02
N VAL A 5 4.02 22.99 16.90
CA VAL A 5 3.40 22.66 15.61
C VAL A 5 1.98 23.22 15.67
N SER A 6 1.81 24.37 15.01
CA SER A 6 0.52 25.03 14.83
C SER A 6 -0.13 24.51 13.56
N LEU A 7 -1.25 23.78 13.71
CA LEU A 7 -2.20 23.57 12.62
C LEU A 7 -3.19 24.75 12.64
N ILE A 8 -2.78 25.90 12.10
CA ILE A 8 -3.66 27.06 11.92
C ILE A 8 -3.98 27.16 10.43
N GLY A 9 -5.22 26.85 10.07
CA GLY A 9 -5.66 26.97 8.68
C GLY A 9 -7.10 26.57 8.37
N LEU A 10 -7.94 26.20 9.33
CA LEU A 10 -9.39 26.30 9.18
C LEU A 10 -9.84 27.52 9.97
N SER A 11 -10.05 28.63 9.28
CA SER A 11 -10.90 29.69 9.78
C SER A 11 -12.32 29.13 9.88
N THR A 12 -12.61 28.48 11.00
CA THR A 12 -13.98 28.17 11.40
C THR A 12 -14.67 29.52 11.54
N THR A 13 -15.51 29.88 10.59
CA THR A 13 -16.62 30.78 10.88
C THR A 13 -17.36 30.15 12.05
N GLN A 14 -17.13 30.67 13.26
CA GLN A 14 -17.93 30.38 14.44
C GLN A 14 -19.34 30.89 14.14
N GLU A 15 -20.14 30.08 13.45
CA GLU A 15 -21.59 30.24 13.50
C GLU A 15 -22.04 29.77 14.88
N PRO A 16 -22.76 30.60 15.65
CA PRO A 16 -23.24 30.22 16.97
C PRO A 16 -24.20 29.03 16.84
N ALA A 17 -23.89 27.93 17.53
CA ALA A 17 -24.82 26.81 17.65
C ALA A 17 -25.94 27.20 18.62
N PHE A 18 -27.20 27.06 18.18
CA PHE A 18 -28.38 27.35 19.00
C PHE A 18 -28.96 26.05 19.52
N GLN A 19 -29.16 25.96 20.84
CA GLN A 19 -29.87 24.85 21.49
C GLN A 19 -31.22 25.33 22.00
N ILE A 20 -32.25 24.50 21.85
CA ILE A 20 -33.60 24.76 22.36
C ILE A 20 -33.77 23.92 23.63
N ALA A 21 -33.89 24.60 24.77
CA ALA A 21 -34.17 23.95 26.04
C ALA A 21 -35.59 23.36 26.07
N ALA A 22 -35.85 22.44 27.01
CA ALA A 22 -37.14 21.73 27.12
C ALA A 22 -38.35 22.65 27.40
N ASP A 23 -38.11 23.89 27.79
CA ASP A 23 -39.10 24.97 27.97
C ASP A 23 -39.25 25.88 26.73
N GLY A 24 -38.49 25.62 25.66
CA GLY A 24 -38.51 26.35 24.41
C GLY A 24 -37.54 27.53 24.34
N GLU A 25 -36.68 27.74 25.35
CA GLU A 25 -35.70 28.83 25.34
C GLU A 25 -34.53 28.53 24.41
N ILE A 26 -34.21 29.46 23.50
CA ILE A 26 -33.11 29.33 22.54
C ILE A 26 -31.85 29.93 23.16
N THR A 27 -30.84 29.11 23.41
CA THR A 27 -29.55 29.54 23.98
C THR A 27 -28.42 29.33 22.98
N SER A 28 -27.50 30.28 22.90
CA SER A 28 -26.28 30.16 22.08
C SER A 28 -25.20 29.44 22.88
N ALA A 29 -24.75 28.28 22.42
CA ALA A 29 -23.65 27.53 23.03
C ALA A 29 -22.35 27.80 22.28
N GLU A 30 -21.31 28.23 22.99
CA GLU A 30 -19.95 28.37 22.49
C GLU A 30 -19.25 27.00 22.54
N ALA A 31 -19.82 26.03 21.83
CA ALA A 31 -19.24 24.70 21.70
C ALA A 31 -18.94 24.47 20.22
N ALA A 32 -17.67 24.18 19.91
CA ALA A 32 -17.30 23.61 18.62
C ALA A 32 -18.01 22.27 18.52
N VAL A 33 -19.12 22.23 17.78
CA VAL A 33 -19.79 20.97 17.46
C VAL A 33 -18.77 20.18 16.63
N PRO A 34 -18.32 18.99 17.08
CA PRO A 34 -17.48 18.17 16.24
C PRO A 34 -18.26 17.87 14.96
N ILE A 35 -17.62 18.07 13.80
CA ILE A 35 -18.22 17.78 12.48
C ILE A 35 -18.59 16.29 12.37
N ALA A 36 -17.98 15.44 13.19
CA ALA A 36 -18.41 14.08 13.44
C ALA A 36 -19.35 14.04 14.66
N ALA A 37 -20.61 13.66 14.45
CA ALA A 37 -21.49 13.28 15.54
C ALA A 37 -20.84 12.09 16.28
N ALA A 38 -20.64 12.22 17.60
CA ALA A 38 -20.22 11.09 18.42
C ALA A 38 -21.29 10.00 18.29
N ILE A 39 -20.95 8.89 17.64
CA ILE A 39 -21.83 7.72 17.57
C ILE A 39 -21.80 7.07 18.96
N GLU A 40 -22.75 7.42 19.81
CA GLU A 40 -22.94 6.73 21.07
C GLU A 40 -23.48 5.32 20.79
N VAL A 41 -22.66 4.30 21.05
CA VAL A 41 -23.04 2.89 20.95
C VAL A 41 -24.03 2.60 22.07
N SER A 42 -25.33 2.51 21.73
CA SER A 42 -26.39 2.31 22.71
C SER A 42 -26.44 0.88 23.28
N GLU A 43 -26.00 -0.13 22.52
CA GLU A 43 -26.07 -1.55 22.89
C GLU A 43 -24.91 -2.35 22.25
N PRO A 44 -24.43 -3.45 22.88
CA PRO A 44 -23.41 -4.31 22.28
C PRO A 44 -23.90 -4.94 20.97
N ALA A 45 -22.99 -5.13 20.02
CA ALA A 45 -23.31 -5.74 18.72
C ALA A 45 -24.01 -7.09 18.88
N GLY A 46 -25.20 -7.24 18.29
CA GLY A 46 -25.93 -8.50 18.27
C GLY A 46 -25.12 -9.60 17.58
N VAL A 47 -25.39 -10.86 17.96
CA VAL A 47 -24.80 -12.01 17.25
C VAL A 47 -25.40 -12.09 15.86
N ILE A 48 -24.57 -12.25 14.83
CA ILE A 48 -25.04 -12.36 13.44
C ILE A 48 -25.99 -13.56 13.28
N ASP A 49 -27.07 -13.37 12.52
CA ASP A 49 -27.92 -14.48 12.13
C ASP A 49 -27.18 -15.42 11.15
N MET A 50 -27.32 -16.73 11.35
CA MET A 50 -26.59 -17.73 10.58
C MET A 50 -27.04 -17.77 9.11
N GLN A 51 -28.32 -17.55 8.83
CA GLN A 51 -28.84 -17.56 7.46
C GLN A 51 -28.37 -16.31 6.71
N GLU A 52 -28.40 -15.14 7.36
CA GLU A 52 -27.81 -13.91 6.84
C GLU A 52 -26.32 -14.07 6.56
N ALA A 53 -25.57 -14.66 7.50
CA ALA A 53 -24.14 -14.90 7.38
C ALA A 53 -23.79 -15.84 6.21
N LEU A 54 -24.59 -16.87 5.96
CA LEU A 54 -24.37 -17.82 4.85
C LEU A 54 -24.78 -17.25 3.49
N GLY A 55 -25.76 -16.34 3.45
CA GLY A 55 -26.28 -15.74 2.22
C GLY A 55 -25.38 -14.66 1.61
N HIS A 56 -24.47 -14.07 2.38
CA HIS A 56 -23.72 -12.87 1.99
C HIS A 56 -22.21 -13.02 2.18
N HIS A 57 -21.44 -12.21 1.45
CA HIS A 57 -20.02 -12.05 1.77
C HIS A 57 -19.89 -11.30 3.09
N LEU A 58 -18.93 -11.69 3.90
CA LEU A 58 -18.65 -11.04 5.19
C LEU A 58 -17.26 -10.42 5.15
N PHE A 59 -17.19 -9.14 5.52
CA PHE A 59 -15.95 -8.49 5.87
C PHE A 59 -15.68 -8.68 7.36
N LEU A 60 -14.57 -9.34 7.68
CA LEU A 60 -14.25 -9.83 9.01
C LEU A 60 -13.13 -8.98 9.61
N VAL A 61 -13.33 -8.50 10.83
CA VAL A 61 -12.35 -7.68 11.56
C VAL A 61 -12.28 -8.08 13.03
N SER A 62 -11.24 -7.63 13.71
CA SER A 62 -11.17 -7.72 15.17
C SER A 62 -12.10 -6.68 15.82
N GLU A 63 -12.42 -6.88 17.11
CA GLU A 63 -13.16 -5.89 17.90
C GLU A 63 -12.42 -4.56 18.14
N ALA A 64 -11.11 -4.52 17.87
CA ALA A 64 -10.31 -3.32 18.04
C ALA A 64 -10.47 -2.31 16.88
N VAL A 65 -11.06 -2.72 15.76
CA VAL A 65 -11.26 -1.86 14.59
C VAL A 65 -12.46 -0.93 14.84
N ASP A 66 -12.20 0.37 14.83
CA ASP A 66 -13.23 1.39 14.97
C ASP A 66 -14.03 1.52 13.66
N PRO A 67 -15.37 1.59 13.69
CA PRO A 67 -16.17 1.93 12.51
C PRO A 67 -15.69 3.18 11.76
N ALA A 68 -15.18 4.21 12.44
CA ALA A 68 -14.64 5.41 11.80
C ALA A 68 -13.40 5.10 10.94
N GLU A 69 -12.59 4.12 11.32
CA GLU A 69 -11.46 3.65 10.52
C GLU A 69 -11.96 2.98 9.22
N LEU A 70 -13.03 2.18 9.31
CA LEU A 70 -13.67 1.55 8.17
C LEU A 70 -14.21 2.59 7.16
N GLU A 71 -14.85 3.65 7.66
CA GLU A 71 -15.32 4.76 6.83
C GLU A 71 -14.16 5.50 6.16
N ALA A 72 -13.10 5.82 6.89
CA ALA A 72 -11.93 6.50 6.34
C ALA A 72 -11.29 5.71 5.18
N LEU A 73 -11.19 4.39 5.33
CA LEU A 73 -10.74 3.52 4.25
C LEU A 73 -11.72 3.53 3.07
N ALA A 74 -13.04 3.48 3.31
CA ALA A 74 -14.03 3.53 2.24
C ALA A 74 -13.98 4.87 1.44
N ILE A 75 -13.86 6.01 2.12
CA ILE A 75 -13.75 7.36 1.50
C ILE A 75 -12.48 7.50 0.65
N SER A 76 -11.43 6.74 1.00
CA SER A 76 -10.19 6.68 0.22
C SER A 76 -10.39 5.98 -1.12
N MET A 77 -11.32 5.01 -1.19
CA MET A 77 -11.56 4.17 -2.36
C MET A 77 -12.69 4.69 -3.26
N TRP A 78 -13.72 5.30 -2.68
CA TRP A 78 -14.92 5.74 -3.40
C TRP A 78 -15.31 7.18 -3.06
N ASP A 79 -15.85 7.89 -4.05
CA ASP A 79 -16.25 9.30 -3.88
C ASP A 79 -17.54 9.44 -3.05
N ASP A 80 -18.46 8.47 -3.20
CA ASP A 80 -19.79 8.52 -2.60
C ASP A 80 -19.86 7.80 -1.24
N ALA A 81 -18.74 7.24 -0.76
CA ALA A 81 -18.70 6.47 0.49
C ALA A 81 -19.03 7.33 1.71
N GLY A 82 -19.76 6.74 2.67
CA GLY A 82 -20.13 7.40 3.92
C GLY A 82 -21.30 6.70 4.62
N TRP A 83 -21.55 7.05 5.88
CA TRP A 83 -22.65 6.47 6.65
C TRP A 83 -24.03 6.88 6.11
N LEU A 84 -24.89 5.90 5.84
CA LEU A 84 -26.31 6.11 5.52
C LEU A 84 -27.17 6.13 6.78
N ALA A 85 -26.78 5.33 7.76
CA ALA A 85 -27.42 5.18 9.05
C ALA A 85 -26.43 4.51 10.02
N PRO A 86 -26.70 4.50 11.35
CA PRO A 86 -25.92 3.72 12.28
C PRO A 86 -25.79 2.26 11.82
N GLY A 87 -24.55 1.80 11.66
CA GLY A 87 -24.24 0.46 11.22
C GLY A 87 -24.46 0.15 9.74
N ARG A 88 -24.73 1.17 8.91
CA ARG A 88 -24.83 1.03 7.45
C ARG A 88 -23.89 2.00 6.75
N LEU A 89 -22.78 1.49 6.25
CA LEU A 89 -21.77 2.23 5.51
C LEU A 89 -21.99 2.04 4.00
N HIS A 90 -22.26 3.12 3.28
CA HIS A 90 -22.25 3.09 1.82
C HIS A 90 -20.81 2.97 1.30
N LEU A 91 -20.59 2.10 0.31
CA LEU A 91 -19.31 1.98 -0.39
C LEU A 91 -19.39 2.67 -1.75
N SER A 92 -20.22 2.14 -2.66
CA SER A 92 -20.42 2.67 -4.00
C SER A 92 -21.65 2.07 -4.66
N SER A 93 -22.38 2.86 -5.45
CA SER A 93 -23.51 2.38 -6.28
C SER A 93 -24.60 1.69 -5.45
N ASP A 94 -24.75 0.36 -5.54
CA ASP A 94 -25.71 -0.43 -4.75
C ASP A 94 -24.99 -1.31 -3.69
N ALA A 95 -23.74 -0.96 -3.34
CA ALA A 95 -22.92 -1.71 -2.40
C ALA A 95 -22.81 -1.00 -1.04
N GLU A 96 -23.08 -1.74 0.03
CA GLU A 96 -23.06 -1.26 1.41
C GLU A 96 -22.51 -2.33 2.37
N LEU A 97 -21.92 -1.90 3.49
CA LEU A 97 -21.60 -2.75 4.63
C LEU A 97 -22.61 -2.54 5.75
N GLU A 98 -23.15 -3.64 6.29
CA GLU A 98 -24.10 -3.65 7.40
C GLU A 98 -23.51 -4.37 8.61
N GLY A 99 -23.42 -3.68 9.76
CA GLY A 99 -22.79 -4.20 10.97
C GLY A 99 -22.45 -3.09 11.98
N PRO A 100 -21.48 -3.32 12.88
CA PRO A 100 -20.77 -4.56 13.09
C PRO A 100 -21.66 -5.59 13.80
N TRP A 101 -21.55 -6.86 13.41
CA TRP A 101 -22.17 -8.00 14.10
C TRP A 101 -21.13 -8.77 14.90
N SER A 102 -21.50 -9.23 16.09
CA SER A 102 -20.66 -10.13 16.89
C SER A 102 -20.65 -11.54 16.29
N LEU A 103 -19.46 -12.15 16.24
CA LEU A 103 -19.29 -13.56 15.92
C LEU A 103 -18.93 -14.31 17.20
N ASP A 104 -19.88 -14.97 17.84
CA ASP A 104 -19.59 -15.81 19.01
C ASP A 104 -18.85 -17.11 18.63
N GLN A 105 -18.37 -17.85 19.62
CA GLN A 105 -17.58 -19.07 19.36
C GLN A 105 -18.35 -20.13 18.53
N PRO A 106 -19.62 -20.46 18.84
CA PRO A 106 -20.43 -21.36 18.01
C PRO A 106 -20.55 -20.88 16.56
N THR A 107 -20.85 -19.59 16.35
CA THR A 107 -20.99 -19.01 15.02
C THR A 107 -19.68 -19.09 14.25
N ARG A 108 -18.54 -18.69 14.83
CA ARG A 108 -17.23 -18.79 14.17
C ARG A 108 -16.89 -20.23 13.78
N ALA A 109 -17.17 -21.19 14.66
CA ALA A 109 -16.93 -22.60 14.39
C ALA A 109 -17.76 -23.10 13.20
N GLN A 110 -19.01 -22.65 13.07
CA GLN A 110 -19.89 -23.00 11.97
C GLN A 110 -19.53 -22.27 10.66
N LEU A 111 -19.11 -21.01 10.74
CA LEU A 111 -18.71 -20.21 9.58
C LEU A 111 -17.28 -20.52 9.10
N GLY A 112 -16.46 -21.17 9.92
CA GLY A 112 -15.06 -21.48 9.62
C GLY A 112 -14.13 -20.27 9.71
N THR A 113 -14.49 -19.24 10.49
CA THR A 113 -13.73 -17.98 10.56
C THR A 113 -12.60 -18.02 11.60
N PRO A 114 -11.51 -17.26 11.40
CA PRO A 114 -10.41 -17.16 12.36
C PRO A 114 -10.87 -16.67 13.74
N SER A 115 -10.22 -17.16 14.80
CA SER A 115 -10.59 -16.82 16.19
C SER A 115 -10.32 -15.36 16.58
N LEU A 116 -9.41 -14.68 15.86
CA LEU A 116 -9.06 -13.27 16.09
C LEU A 116 -10.06 -12.30 15.44
N LEU A 117 -10.86 -12.77 14.47
CA LEU A 117 -11.83 -11.95 13.76
C LEU A 117 -13.20 -12.16 14.41
N THR A 118 -13.50 -11.33 15.40
CA THR A 118 -14.67 -11.45 16.27
C THR A 118 -15.87 -10.63 15.81
N HIS A 119 -15.69 -9.75 14.82
CA HIS A 119 -16.75 -8.95 14.22
C HIS A 119 -16.89 -9.20 12.72
N ALA A 120 -18.12 -9.09 12.23
CA ALA A 120 -18.45 -9.20 10.81
C ALA A 120 -19.29 -8.02 10.34
N TRP A 121 -19.04 -7.58 9.12
CA TRP A 121 -19.88 -6.69 8.35
C TRP A 121 -20.45 -7.45 7.17
N ILE A 122 -21.76 -7.45 7.02
CA ILE A 122 -22.46 -8.07 5.88
C ILE A 122 -22.28 -7.15 4.67
N LEU A 123 -21.71 -7.67 3.59
CA LEU A 123 -21.69 -6.96 2.32
C LEU A 123 -23.04 -7.13 1.62
N ARG A 124 -23.82 -6.04 1.57
CA ARG A 124 -24.99 -5.91 0.71
C ARG A 124 -24.52 -5.44 -0.66
N CYS A 125 -24.44 -6.35 -1.62
CA CYS A 125 -24.05 -6.05 -3.00
C CYS A 125 -24.80 -6.98 -3.95
N PRO A 126 -25.36 -6.47 -5.07
CA PRO A 126 -25.91 -7.34 -6.11
C PRO A 126 -24.88 -8.37 -6.58
N VAL A 127 -25.28 -9.64 -6.56
CA VAL A 127 -24.44 -10.75 -7.00
C VAL A 127 -24.41 -10.80 -8.52
N SER A 128 -23.23 -10.83 -9.11
CA SER A 128 -23.03 -10.90 -10.56
C SER A 128 -21.82 -11.78 -10.86
N ARG A 129 -22.08 -12.95 -11.47
CA ARG A 129 -21.10 -14.00 -11.70
C ARG A 129 -20.94 -14.32 -13.18
N ALA A 130 -19.71 -14.57 -13.60
CA ALA A 130 -19.43 -15.11 -14.92
C ALA A 130 -19.99 -16.54 -15.03
N GLU A 131 -20.47 -16.92 -16.22
CA GLU A 131 -20.94 -18.28 -16.51
C GLU A 131 -19.77 -19.27 -16.65
N GLU A 132 -18.60 -18.77 -17.06
CA GLU A 132 -17.40 -19.58 -17.26
C GLU A 132 -16.70 -19.88 -15.93
N LYS A 133 -16.22 -21.13 -15.80
CA LYS A 133 -15.44 -21.54 -14.64
C LYS A 133 -14.08 -20.82 -14.59
N PRO A 134 -13.59 -20.45 -13.39
CA PRO A 134 -12.29 -19.80 -13.26
C PRO A 134 -11.15 -20.69 -13.74
N SER A 135 -10.13 -20.08 -14.35
CA SER A 135 -8.88 -20.77 -14.64
C SER A 135 -8.06 -20.99 -13.37
N ALA A 136 -7.29 -22.07 -13.31
CA ALA A 136 -6.41 -22.37 -12.16
C ALA A 136 -5.34 -21.28 -11.92
N VAL A 137 -5.03 -20.45 -12.93
CA VAL A 137 -4.07 -19.34 -12.84
C VAL A 137 -4.58 -18.23 -11.92
N MET A 138 -5.90 -18.16 -11.66
CA MET A 138 -6.50 -17.16 -10.77
C MET A 138 -6.26 -17.45 -9.28
N GLY A 139 -5.57 -18.55 -8.94
CA GLY A 139 -5.10 -18.83 -7.59
C GLY A 139 -6.22 -18.95 -6.56
N GLU A 140 -6.13 -18.17 -5.48
CA GLU A 140 -7.08 -18.18 -4.36
C GLU A 140 -8.51 -17.81 -4.79
N TRP A 141 -8.66 -16.91 -5.75
CA TRP A 141 -9.96 -16.51 -6.29
C TRP A 141 -10.69 -17.65 -6.99
N ALA A 142 -9.98 -18.57 -7.64
CA ALA A 142 -10.58 -19.76 -8.23
C ALA A 142 -11.12 -20.72 -7.17
N GLN A 143 -10.48 -20.79 -5.99
CA GLN A 143 -10.95 -21.60 -4.86
C GLN A 143 -12.18 -20.97 -4.20
N ALA A 144 -12.17 -19.63 -4.09
CA ALA A 144 -13.26 -18.86 -3.55
C ALA A 144 -14.53 -18.92 -4.42
N PHE A 145 -14.39 -18.98 -5.74
CA PHE A 145 -15.52 -18.91 -6.68
C PHE A 145 -15.47 -20.02 -7.73
N PRO A 146 -15.59 -21.30 -7.32
CA PRO A 146 -15.40 -22.44 -8.21
C PRO A 146 -16.44 -22.53 -9.34
N ASP A 147 -17.61 -21.93 -9.15
CA ASP A 147 -18.73 -21.98 -10.08
C ASP A 147 -18.85 -20.75 -11.00
N GLY A 148 -18.02 -19.72 -10.79
CA GLY A 148 -18.04 -18.51 -11.62
C GLY A 148 -17.47 -17.29 -10.90
N MET A 149 -16.53 -16.60 -11.55
CA MET A 149 -15.89 -15.41 -10.97
C MET A 149 -16.88 -14.26 -10.75
N PRO A 150 -16.71 -13.47 -9.68
CA PRO A 150 -17.44 -12.21 -9.56
C PRO A 150 -17.06 -11.29 -10.71
N VAL A 151 -18.03 -10.52 -11.18
CA VAL A 151 -17.84 -9.51 -12.23
C VAL A 151 -18.54 -8.20 -11.84
N GLY A 152 -18.26 -7.13 -12.59
CA GLY A 152 -18.96 -5.86 -12.41
C GLY A 152 -18.73 -5.21 -11.04
N LEU A 153 -19.82 -4.87 -10.34
CA LEU A 153 -19.76 -4.22 -9.02
C LEU A 153 -19.24 -5.18 -7.95
N GLU A 154 -19.70 -6.44 -7.94
CA GLU A 154 -19.31 -7.43 -6.94
C GLU A 154 -17.80 -7.65 -6.90
N TYR A 155 -17.17 -7.81 -8.07
CA TYR A 155 -15.71 -7.98 -8.15
C TYR A 155 -14.96 -6.77 -7.60
N ARG A 156 -15.31 -5.56 -8.05
CA ARG A 156 -14.63 -4.33 -7.66
C ARG A 156 -14.72 -4.08 -6.16
N VAL A 157 -15.87 -4.38 -5.55
CA VAL A 157 -16.05 -4.23 -4.10
C VAL A 157 -15.30 -5.29 -3.32
N LEU A 158 -15.34 -6.57 -3.74
CA LEU A 158 -14.58 -7.62 -3.07
C LEU A 158 -13.07 -7.41 -3.16
N GLU A 159 -12.57 -6.96 -4.31
CA GLU A 159 -11.17 -6.59 -4.48
C GLU A 159 -10.78 -5.45 -3.52
N ALA A 160 -11.63 -4.42 -3.44
CA ALA A 160 -11.40 -3.28 -2.56
C ALA A 160 -11.44 -3.65 -1.07
N LEU A 161 -12.42 -4.46 -0.65
CA LEU A 161 -12.47 -4.98 0.70
C LEU A 161 -11.28 -5.90 1.01
N GLY A 162 -10.70 -6.57 0.03
CA GLY A 162 -9.46 -7.33 0.21
C GLY A 162 -8.28 -6.42 0.61
N ARG A 163 -8.21 -5.22 0.04
CA ARG A 163 -7.22 -4.18 0.42
C ARG A 163 -7.48 -3.66 1.82
N MET A 164 -8.74 -3.34 2.14
CA MET A 164 -9.13 -2.91 3.49
C MET A 164 -8.85 -4.01 4.53
N ALA A 165 -9.11 -5.28 4.20
CA ALA A 165 -8.82 -6.41 5.07
C ALA A 165 -7.32 -6.53 5.34
N ARG A 166 -6.46 -6.38 4.32
CA ARG A 166 -5.01 -6.38 4.51
C ARG A 166 -4.57 -5.27 5.47
N ARG A 167 -5.08 -4.05 5.28
CA ARG A 167 -4.78 -2.90 6.15
C ARG A 167 -5.22 -3.10 7.59
N LEU A 168 -6.39 -3.69 7.80
CA LEU A 168 -7.01 -3.88 9.13
C LEU A 168 -6.65 -5.22 9.78
N ALA A 169 -5.72 -6.00 9.19
CA ALA A 169 -5.44 -7.39 9.57
C ALA A 169 -6.73 -8.26 9.67
N GLY A 170 -7.69 -7.96 8.80
CA GLY A 170 -8.99 -8.61 8.68
C GLY A 170 -9.02 -9.74 7.65
N GLY A 171 -10.22 -10.10 7.21
CA GLY A 171 -10.43 -11.13 6.20
C GLY A 171 -11.78 -11.01 5.52
N LEU A 172 -12.00 -11.87 4.53
CA LEU A 172 -13.23 -11.98 3.78
C LEU A 172 -13.74 -13.41 3.83
N ARG A 173 -14.99 -13.60 4.24
CA ARG A 173 -15.69 -14.87 4.02
C ARG A 173 -16.62 -14.73 2.84
N LEU A 174 -16.45 -15.57 1.83
CA LEU A 174 -17.12 -15.42 0.55
C LEU A 174 -18.33 -16.35 0.48
N SER A 175 -19.50 -15.80 0.13
CA SER A 175 -20.74 -16.57 0.00
C SER A 175 -20.65 -17.56 -1.17
N GLY A 176 -21.47 -18.61 -1.09
CA GLY A 176 -21.44 -19.74 -2.01
C GLY A 176 -20.43 -20.81 -1.59
N SER A 177 -19.14 -20.51 -1.62
CA SER A 177 -18.09 -21.48 -1.24
C SER A 177 -17.83 -21.54 0.27
N GLY A 178 -18.12 -20.45 1.00
CA GLY A 178 -17.72 -20.31 2.41
C GLY A 178 -16.20 -20.13 2.59
N TYR A 179 -15.46 -19.92 1.50
CA TYR A 179 -14.01 -19.72 1.53
C TYR A 179 -13.66 -18.48 2.35
N VAL A 180 -12.67 -18.60 3.24
CA VAL A 180 -12.18 -17.48 4.05
C VAL A 180 -10.81 -17.06 3.54
N MET A 181 -10.77 -15.91 2.90
CA MET A 181 -9.57 -15.24 2.43
C MET A 181 -9.05 -14.32 3.54
N VAL A 182 -7.80 -14.52 3.97
CA VAL A 182 -7.15 -13.68 4.98
C VAL A 182 -5.88 -13.11 4.37
N PRO A 183 -5.94 -11.89 3.83
CA PRO A 183 -4.76 -11.23 3.28
C PRO A 183 -3.65 -11.11 4.33
N ASP A 184 -2.40 -11.29 3.89
CA ASP A 184 -1.22 -11.12 4.74
C ASP A 184 -1.01 -9.61 5.00
N ALA A 185 -1.35 -9.13 6.20
CA ALA A 185 -1.21 -7.72 6.59
C ALA A 185 0.21 -7.17 6.38
N ASP A 186 1.23 -8.01 6.59
CA ASP A 186 2.63 -7.65 6.45
C ASP A 186 3.11 -7.70 4.98
N SER A 187 2.25 -8.05 4.02
CA SER A 187 2.66 -8.17 2.61
C SER A 187 2.83 -6.83 1.91
N ALA A 188 2.19 -5.77 2.43
CA ALA A 188 2.30 -4.43 1.92
C ALA A 188 3.58 -3.75 2.37
N VAL A 189 4.57 -3.72 1.47
CA VAL A 189 5.89 -3.15 1.75
C VAL A 189 6.14 -1.89 0.93
N ASN A 190 5.58 -1.80 -0.27
CA ASN A 190 5.85 -0.68 -1.15
C ASN A 190 5.09 0.56 -0.70
N LEU A 191 5.75 1.71 -0.81
CA LEU A 191 5.18 3.01 -0.49
C LEU A 191 5.38 3.95 -1.68
N THR A 192 4.43 4.86 -1.86
CA THR A 192 4.50 5.90 -2.88
C THR A 192 4.31 7.25 -2.24
N VAL A 193 5.24 8.18 -2.45
CA VAL A 193 5.09 9.56 -2.00
C VAL A 193 4.65 10.41 -3.19
N TYR A 194 3.53 11.12 -3.05
CA TYR A 194 3.09 12.10 -4.03
C TYR A 194 3.31 13.51 -3.48
N ALA A 195 3.87 14.38 -4.31
CA ALA A 195 4.27 15.71 -3.88
C ALA A 195 4.24 16.74 -5.01
N PRO A 196 4.17 18.04 -4.70
CA PRO A 196 4.24 19.10 -5.70
C PRO A 196 5.68 19.43 -6.16
N ARG A 197 6.69 18.88 -5.49
CA ARG A 197 8.09 19.28 -5.62
C ARG A 197 8.93 18.17 -6.22
N TRP A 198 9.64 18.51 -7.30
CA TRP A 198 10.70 17.69 -7.88
C TRP A 198 12.02 17.86 -7.12
N ILE A 199 12.79 16.79 -6.99
CA ILE A 199 14.16 16.79 -6.44
C ILE A 199 15.06 16.21 -7.52
N ASN A 200 16.25 16.78 -7.72
CA ASN A 200 17.20 16.23 -8.66
C ASN A 200 17.79 14.90 -8.14
N PRO A 201 18.19 13.97 -9.03
CA PRO A 201 18.74 12.68 -8.61
C PRO A 201 19.92 12.82 -7.64
N GLU A 202 20.84 13.76 -7.88
CA GLU A 202 22.02 14.00 -7.04
C GLU A 202 21.67 14.49 -5.63
N ASP A 203 20.67 15.37 -5.52
CA ASP A 203 20.19 15.92 -4.26
C ASP A 203 19.48 14.83 -3.43
N LEU A 204 18.63 14.03 -4.07
CA LEU A 204 17.93 12.93 -3.41
C LEU A 204 18.92 11.84 -2.97
N LEU A 205 19.88 11.50 -3.83
CA LEU A 205 20.92 10.52 -3.53
C LEU A 205 21.80 10.95 -2.35
N SER A 206 22.22 12.23 -2.33
CA SER A 206 22.97 12.79 -1.21
C SER A 206 22.15 12.75 0.09
N ALA A 207 20.88 13.16 0.05
CA ALA A 207 20.02 13.12 1.22
C ALA A 207 19.79 11.69 1.74
N MET A 208 19.61 10.71 0.86
CA MET A 208 19.42 9.30 1.24
C MET A 208 20.67 8.72 1.92
N ARG A 209 21.86 9.05 1.41
CA ARG A 209 23.13 8.61 2.01
C ARG A 209 23.39 9.29 3.35
N GLU A 210 23.30 10.61 3.40
CA GLU A 210 23.73 11.41 4.54
C GLU A 210 22.72 11.42 5.69
N ARG A 211 21.41 11.47 5.37
CA ARG A 211 20.35 11.63 6.38
C ARG A 211 19.62 10.34 6.71
N ALA A 212 19.36 9.50 5.71
CA ALA A 212 18.70 8.21 5.96
C ALA A 212 19.67 7.05 6.21
N GLY A 213 20.97 7.23 5.96
CA GLY A 213 22.01 6.21 6.19
C GLY A 213 22.07 5.14 5.10
N PHE A 214 21.49 5.38 3.92
CA PHE A 214 21.58 4.48 2.77
C PHE A 214 22.89 4.68 2.00
N GLU A 215 24.03 4.45 2.67
CA GLU A 215 25.39 4.75 2.15
C GLU A 215 25.67 4.11 0.78
N GLN A 216 25.08 2.94 0.52
CA GLN A 216 25.26 2.17 -0.71
C GLN A 216 24.29 2.56 -1.84
N MET A 217 23.41 3.56 -1.63
CA MET A 217 22.46 3.99 -2.66
C MET A 217 23.18 4.55 -3.88
N LYS A 218 22.75 4.17 -5.09
CA LYS A 218 23.35 4.58 -6.36
C LYS A 218 22.26 4.95 -7.36
N ASP A 219 22.62 5.75 -8.37
CA ASP A 219 21.78 5.92 -9.55
C ASP A 219 21.70 4.58 -10.30
N ALA A 220 20.50 4.20 -10.73
CA ALA A 220 20.29 2.94 -11.45
C ALA A 220 21.12 2.85 -12.74
N ARG A 221 21.45 4.00 -13.36
CA ARG A 221 22.29 4.08 -14.57
C ARG A 221 23.75 3.70 -14.32
N ASP A 222 24.21 3.81 -13.07
CA ASP A 222 25.59 3.49 -12.69
C ASP A 222 25.77 2.02 -12.27
N ILE A 223 24.67 1.26 -12.21
CA ILE A 223 24.71 -0.15 -11.84
C ILE A 223 25.15 -0.96 -13.05
N VAL A 224 26.43 -1.30 -13.06
CA VAL A 224 26.97 -2.26 -14.01
C VAL A 224 26.49 -3.65 -13.60
N PRO A 225 25.80 -4.41 -14.46
CA PRO A 225 25.45 -5.79 -14.16
C PRO A 225 26.73 -6.57 -13.90
N GLU A 226 26.92 -7.09 -12.69
CA GLU A 226 28.00 -8.02 -12.43
C GLU A 226 27.75 -9.27 -13.29
N ALA A 227 28.66 -9.56 -14.21
CA ALA A 227 28.56 -10.79 -14.99
C ALA A 227 28.54 -11.97 -14.00
N PRO A 228 27.59 -12.90 -14.12
CA PRO A 228 27.49 -14.02 -13.19
C PRO A 228 28.84 -14.72 -13.10
N ALA A 229 29.32 -14.97 -11.88
CA ALA A 229 30.58 -15.65 -11.65
C ALA A 229 30.55 -17.00 -12.39
N LEU A 230 31.40 -17.12 -13.41
CA LEU A 230 31.48 -18.31 -14.23
C LEU A 230 31.89 -19.49 -13.36
N THR A 231 31.18 -20.60 -13.47
CA THR A 231 31.66 -21.85 -12.84
C THR A 231 33.03 -22.24 -13.43
N PRO A 232 33.89 -22.95 -12.69
CA PRO A 232 35.20 -23.37 -13.21
C PRO A 232 35.11 -24.13 -14.54
N ALA A 233 34.04 -24.91 -14.75
CA ALA A 233 33.77 -25.61 -16.00
C ALA A 233 33.41 -24.65 -17.15
N GLN A 234 32.58 -23.63 -16.90
CA GLN A 234 32.26 -22.61 -17.89
C GLN A 234 33.49 -21.74 -18.24
N ALA A 235 34.31 -21.40 -17.24
CA ALA A 235 35.56 -20.66 -17.46
C ALA A 235 36.53 -21.46 -18.34
N ALA A 236 36.73 -22.76 -18.06
CA ALA A 236 37.56 -23.64 -18.88
C ALA A 236 37.01 -23.84 -20.30
N GLN A 237 35.68 -23.92 -20.46
CA GLN A 237 35.02 -24.00 -21.76
C GLN A 237 35.26 -22.72 -22.57
N ILE A 238 35.12 -21.54 -21.94
CA ILE A 238 35.37 -20.24 -22.58
C ILE A 238 36.86 -20.11 -22.95
N GLU A 239 37.77 -20.57 -22.10
CA GLU A 239 39.21 -20.56 -22.39
C GLU A 239 39.56 -21.48 -23.57
N LYS A 240 38.97 -22.67 -23.62
CA LYS A 240 39.10 -23.59 -24.76
C LYS A 240 38.55 -22.97 -26.05
N LEU A 241 37.37 -22.36 -26.00
CA LEU A 241 36.77 -21.63 -27.13
C LEU A 241 37.64 -20.45 -27.58
N LYS A 242 38.24 -19.70 -26.64
CA LYS A 242 39.18 -18.62 -26.94
C LYS A 242 40.46 -19.13 -27.61
N ALA A 243 40.99 -20.29 -27.17
CA ALA A 243 42.16 -20.91 -27.78
C ALA A 243 41.86 -21.45 -29.19
N GLU A 244 40.65 -21.98 -29.42
CA GLU A 244 40.19 -22.46 -30.73
C GLU A 244 39.86 -21.33 -31.72
N LEU A 245 39.37 -20.18 -31.25
CA LEU A 245 39.04 -19.03 -32.11
C LEU A 245 40.27 -18.31 -32.69
N GLY A 246 41.48 -18.56 -32.16
CA GLY A 246 42.71 -17.86 -32.56
C GLY A 246 42.74 -16.38 -32.14
N PRO A 247 43.79 -15.61 -32.50
CA PRO A 247 43.90 -14.21 -32.12
C PRO A 247 42.75 -13.39 -32.73
N VAL A 248 42.00 -12.70 -31.87
CA VAL A 248 41.01 -11.71 -32.28
C VAL A 248 41.73 -10.70 -33.17
N ARG A 249 41.31 -10.55 -34.42
CA ARG A 249 41.90 -9.57 -35.34
C ARG A 249 41.85 -8.17 -34.71
N GLU A 250 42.91 -7.37 -34.88
CA GLU A 250 43.04 -6.02 -34.28
C GLU A 250 41.84 -5.11 -34.59
N ASP A 251 41.17 -5.32 -35.73
CA ASP A 251 39.97 -4.56 -36.12
C ASP A 251 38.78 -4.83 -35.20
N ILE A 252 38.64 -6.05 -34.66
CA ILE A 252 37.58 -6.41 -33.71
C ILE A 252 37.89 -5.85 -32.32
N ALA A 253 39.15 -5.95 -31.86
CA ALA A 253 39.56 -5.36 -30.58
C ALA A 253 39.39 -3.84 -30.58
N SER A 254 39.76 -3.19 -31.68
CA SER A 254 39.58 -1.75 -31.88
C SER A 254 38.10 -1.37 -31.94
N LYS A 255 37.25 -2.18 -32.58
CA LYS A 255 35.79 -1.96 -32.58
C LYS A 255 35.16 -2.10 -31.20
N ILE A 256 35.60 -3.06 -30.38
CA ILE A 256 35.12 -3.23 -29.00
C ILE A 256 35.56 -2.05 -28.13
N ALA A 257 36.81 -1.60 -28.25
CA ALA A 257 37.30 -0.43 -27.53
C ALA A 257 36.53 0.83 -27.92
N LYS A 258 36.33 1.05 -29.23
CA LYS A 258 35.55 2.18 -29.75
C LYS A 258 34.08 2.13 -29.30
N ALA A 259 33.46 0.95 -29.30
CA ALA A 259 32.09 0.78 -28.83
C ALA A 259 31.95 1.06 -27.32
N ARG A 260 32.97 0.72 -26.51
CA ARG A 260 33.01 1.09 -25.08
C ARG A 260 33.17 2.59 -24.88
N GLU A 261 34.06 3.22 -25.62
CA GLU A 261 34.27 4.67 -25.57
C GLU A 261 33.01 5.43 -26.03
N GLU A 262 32.34 4.97 -27.09
CA GLU A 262 31.06 5.52 -27.55
C GLU A 262 29.95 5.35 -26.50
N LEU A 263 29.90 4.21 -25.80
CA LEU A 263 28.94 3.98 -24.72
C LEU A 263 29.22 4.87 -23.50
N GLU A 264 30.49 5.04 -23.12
CA GLU A 264 30.89 5.97 -22.06
C GLU A 264 30.61 7.42 -22.43
N ALA A 265 30.81 7.81 -23.69
CA ALA A 265 30.47 9.14 -24.19
C ALA A 265 28.96 9.39 -24.16
N GLN A 266 28.14 8.42 -24.59
CA GLN A 266 26.68 8.50 -24.50
C GLN A 266 26.17 8.56 -23.06
N ARG A 267 26.86 7.93 -22.10
CA ARG A 267 26.54 8.04 -20.67
C ARG A 267 26.73 9.47 -20.14
N ASN A 268 27.68 10.22 -20.70
CA ASN A 268 27.98 11.59 -20.31
C ASN A 268 27.12 12.63 -21.05
N GLU A 269 26.33 12.24 -22.04
CA GLU A 269 25.35 13.13 -22.68
C GLU A 269 24.11 13.31 -21.77
N PRO A 270 23.58 14.54 -21.64
CA PRO A 270 22.37 14.79 -20.88
C PRO A 270 21.18 14.11 -21.56
N GLN A 271 20.86 12.88 -21.13
CA GLN A 271 19.63 12.22 -21.51
C GLN A 271 18.45 12.97 -20.89
N VAL A 272 17.55 13.48 -21.74
CA VAL A 272 16.27 14.03 -21.30
C VAL A 272 15.38 12.85 -20.95
N VAL A 273 15.36 12.47 -19.67
CA VAL A 273 14.50 11.40 -19.15
C VAL A 273 13.37 12.06 -18.36
N ASP A 274 12.13 11.59 -18.56
CA ASP A 274 10.94 12.06 -17.83
C ASP A 274 10.92 11.63 -16.34
N GLY A 275 11.99 10.96 -15.90
CA GLY A 275 12.14 10.32 -14.60
C GLY A 275 13.57 9.90 -14.28
N TYR A 276 13.82 9.47 -13.05
CA TYR A 276 15.07 8.82 -12.66
C TYR A 276 14.81 7.71 -11.63
N ALA A 277 15.78 6.81 -11.47
CA ALA A 277 15.69 5.73 -10.49
C ALA A 277 16.97 5.64 -9.65
N LEU A 278 16.80 5.46 -8.34
CA LEU A 278 17.87 5.17 -7.40
C LEU A 278 17.70 3.76 -6.84
N MET A 279 18.79 3.04 -6.61
CA MET A 279 18.75 1.72 -5.98
C MET A 279 19.67 1.64 -4.78
N CYS A 280 19.26 0.90 -3.76
CA CYS A 280 20.08 0.61 -2.59
C CYS A 280 19.84 -0.84 -2.14
N PRO A 281 20.88 -1.60 -1.81
CA PRO A 281 20.68 -2.85 -1.06
C PRO A 281 20.04 -2.53 0.28
N ILE A 282 19.01 -3.28 0.64
CA ILE A 282 18.29 -3.17 1.91
C ILE A 282 18.04 -4.56 2.50
N GLY A 283 17.75 -4.59 3.80
CA GLY A 283 17.71 -5.81 4.57
C GLY A 283 19.05 -6.55 4.46
N ASN A 284 18.99 -7.86 4.27
CA ASN A 284 20.17 -8.69 4.09
C ASN A 284 20.30 -9.25 2.67
N ARG A 285 19.19 -9.34 1.93
CA ARG A 285 19.07 -10.03 0.64
C ARG A 285 18.04 -9.38 -0.27
N SER A 286 17.75 -8.10 -0.06
CA SER A 286 16.77 -7.36 -0.86
C SER A 286 17.39 -6.10 -1.41
N ASP A 287 16.72 -5.52 -2.39
CA ASP A 287 17.04 -4.19 -2.89
C ASP A 287 15.82 -3.29 -2.74
N MET A 288 16.07 -2.00 -2.63
CA MET A 288 15.08 -0.93 -2.68
C MET A 288 15.32 -0.15 -3.95
N MET A 289 14.25 0.17 -4.67
CA MET A 289 14.30 1.05 -5.83
C MET A 289 13.36 2.22 -5.61
N ILE A 290 13.88 3.44 -5.79
CA ILE A 290 13.12 4.68 -5.75
C ILE A 290 12.99 5.17 -7.18
N GLU A 291 11.79 5.09 -7.76
CA GLU A 291 11.48 5.63 -9.08
C GLU A 291 10.78 6.97 -8.94
N VAL A 292 11.27 7.98 -9.64
CA VAL A 292 10.76 9.36 -9.57
C VAL A 292 10.35 9.82 -10.95
N HIS A 293 9.11 10.25 -11.11
CA HIS A 293 8.62 10.83 -12.36
C HIS A 293 7.40 11.73 -12.13
N ALA A 294 7.07 12.57 -13.10
CA ALA A 294 5.84 13.36 -13.05
C ALA A 294 4.64 12.54 -13.53
N VAL A 295 3.50 12.70 -12.87
CA VAL A 295 2.23 12.04 -13.23
C VAL A 295 1.15 13.07 -13.57
N PRO A 296 0.22 12.75 -14.50
CA PRO A 296 -0.75 13.72 -15.00
C PRO A 296 -1.93 13.97 -14.05
N SER A 297 -2.20 13.06 -13.12
CA SER A 297 -3.35 13.14 -12.22
C SER A 297 -3.02 12.52 -10.87
N PRO A 298 -3.55 13.06 -9.76
CA PRO A 298 -3.32 12.51 -8.45
C PRO A 298 -4.11 11.20 -8.28
N PRO A 299 -3.67 10.31 -7.37
CA PRO A 299 -4.50 9.20 -6.92
C PRO A 299 -5.74 9.75 -6.18
N ARG A 300 -6.82 8.95 -6.20
CA ARG A 300 -8.14 9.34 -5.67
C ARG A 300 -8.08 9.84 -4.22
N VAL A 301 -7.28 9.21 -3.38
CA VAL A 301 -7.16 9.58 -1.95
C VAL A 301 -6.62 11.00 -1.76
N LEU A 302 -5.91 11.57 -2.75
CA LEU A 302 -5.37 12.94 -2.71
C LEU A 302 -6.20 13.95 -3.51
N ARG A 303 -7.37 13.57 -4.03
CA ARG A 303 -8.18 14.44 -4.92
C ARG A 303 -8.59 15.78 -4.31
N TRP A 304 -8.57 15.90 -2.99
CA TRP A 304 -8.92 17.11 -2.25
C TRP A 304 -7.71 17.92 -1.78
N GLU A 305 -6.50 17.44 -2.05
CA GLU A 305 -5.27 18.13 -1.68
C GLU A 305 -5.05 19.35 -2.59
N PRO A 306 -4.86 20.56 -2.04
CA PRO A 306 -4.84 21.80 -2.82
C PRO A 306 -3.68 21.84 -3.83
N TRP A 307 -2.56 21.20 -3.51
CA TRP A 307 -1.36 21.19 -4.35
C TRP A 307 -1.50 20.30 -5.59
N THR A 308 -2.50 19.42 -5.65
CA THR A 308 -2.72 18.52 -6.80
C THR A 308 -3.24 19.21 -8.06
N THR A 309 -3.53 20.51 -7.98
CA THR A 309 -3.82 21.34 -9.17
C THR A 309 -2.54 21.69 -9.96
N GLY A 310 -1.36 21.54 -9.34
CA GLY A 310 -0.05 21.80 -9.93
C GLY A 310 0.58 20.58 -10.60
N ALA A 311 1.91 20.63 -10.76
CA ALA A 311 2.68 19.46 -11.13
C ALA A 311 2.66 18.43 -10.00
N ILE A 312 2.47 17.16 -10.35
CA ILE A 312 2.41 16.05 -9.38
C ILE A 312 3.60 15.15 -9.66
N ILE A 313 4.45 15.01 -8.65
CA ILE A 313 5.62 14.14 -8.71
C ILE A 313 5.33 12.91 -7.88
N GLU A 314 5.56 11.76 -8.48
CA GLU A 314 5.42 10.45 -7.85
C GLU A 314 6.82 9.89 -7.53
N TYR A 315 7.02 9.51 -6.28
CA TYR A 315 8.20 8.83 -5.77
C TYR A 315 7.81 7.43 -5.32
N GLN A 316 7.95 6.44 -6.19
CA GLN A 316 7.64 5.05 -5.88
C GLN A 316 8.84 4.40 -5.18
N VAL A 317 8.68 4.06 -3.91
CA VAL A 317 9.66 3.32 -3.11
C VAL A 317 9.28 1.84 -3.12
N ARG A 318 9.93 1.08 -3.99
CA ARG A 318 9.65 -0.33 -4.25
C ARG A 318 10.65 -1.24 -3.53
N TRP A 319 10.13 -2.28 -2.90
CA TRP A 319 10.92 -3.39 -2.39
C TRP A 319 11.10 -4.46 -3.47
N LEU A 320 12.35 -4.81 -3.73
CA LEU A 320 12.75 -5.88 -4.63
C LEU A 320 13.27 -7.05 -3.79
N SER A 321 12.42 -8.05 -3.58
CA SER A 321 12.81 -9.27 -2.85
C SER A 321 13.87 -10.04 -3.64
N GLY A 322 15.08 -10.20 -3.08
CA GLY A 322 16.09 -11.10 -3.63
C GLY A 322 15.90 -12.56 -3.23
N LEU A 323 14.86 -12.88 -2.46
CA LEU A 323 14.47 -14.26 -2.17
C LEU A 323 13.51 -14.75 -3.25
N ALA A 324 13.93 -15.79 -3.99
CA ALA A 324 13.03 -16.49 -4.90
C ALA A 324 11.88 -17.13 -4.11
N PRO A 325 10.62 -17.01 -4.56
CA PRO A 325 9.51 -17.72 -3.95
C PRO A 325 9.78 -19.22 -4.02
N THR A 326 9.49 -19.94 -2.93
CA THR A 326 9.62 -21.40 -2.91
C THR A 326 8.48 -22.00 -3.75
N PRO A 327 8.77 -22.70 -4.86
CA PRO A 327 7.72 -23.23 -5.72
C PRO A 327 6.85 -24.24 -4.97
N GLY A 328 5.52 -24.11 -5.09
CA GLY A 328 4.56 -25.05 -4.50
C GLY A 328 4.22 -24.83 -3.02
N THR A 329 4.75 -23.79 -2.38
CA THR A 329 4.37 -23.41 -1.02
C THR A 329 3.78 -22.00 -0.99
N ASN A 330 2.54 -21.87 -0.53
CA ASN A 330 1.90 -20.57 -0.31
C ASN A 330 2.31 -19.91 1.03
N THR A 331 3.19 -20.55 1.81
CA THR A 331 3.59 -20.06 3.14
C THR A 331 5.02 -19.51 3.13
N MET A 332 5.16 -18.22 3.50
CA MET A 332 6.47 -17.58 3.67
C MET A 332 7.28 -18.28 4.78
N SER A 333 8.56 -18.54 4.51
CA SER A 333 9.48 -19.01 5.56
C SER A 333 9.69 -17.94 6.64
N ARG A 334 10.04 -18.35 7.86
CA ARG A 334 10.39 -17.43 8.96
C ARG A 334 11.48 -16.43 8.57
N THR A 335 12.48 -16.89 7.82
CA THR A 335 13.57 -16.04 7.33
C THR A 335 13.05 -14.98 6.36
N ALA A 336 12.18 -15.38 5.42
CA ALA A 336 11.60 -14.46 4.44
C ALA A 336 10.66 -13.42 5.11
N ARG A 337 9.92 -13.81 6.15
CA ARG A 337 9.11 -12.86 6.95
C ARG A 337 9.98 -11.83 7.68
N ARG A 338 11.07 -12.27 8.32
CA ARG A 338 12.00 -11.35 9.00
C ARG A 338 12.69 -10.41 8.03
N GLU A 339 13.05 -10.90 6.86
CA GLU A 339 13.64 -10.10 5.79
C GLU A 339 12.66 -9.02 5.32
N ARG A 340 11.41 -9.40 5.11
CA ARG A 340 10.34 -8.48 4.75
C ARG A 340 10.14 -7.38 5.80
N LEU A 341 10.03 -7.75 7.07
CA LEU A 341 9.82 -6.78 8.16
C LEU A 341 10.93 -5.72 8.22
N ARG A 342 12.20 -6.13 8.06
CA ARG A 342 13.31 -5.18 8.00
C ARG A 342 13.25 -4.29 6.76
N SER A 343 12.96 -4.91 5.61
CA SER A 343 12.86 -4.18 4.34
C SER A 343 11.74 -3.14 4.39
N ALA A 344 10.61 -3.46 5.03
CA ALA A 344 9.51 -2.52 5.25
C ALA A 344 9.94 -1.31 6.09
N GLN A 345 10.66 -1.53 7.20
CA GLN A 345 11.18 -0.43 8.03
C GLN A 345 12.13 0.50 7.25
N GLU A 346 12.97 -0.05 6.38
CA GLU A 346 13.87 0.74 5.53
C GLU A 346 13.12 1.48 4.43
N VAL A 347 12.10 0.86 3.82
CA VAL A 347 11.21 1.52 2.85
C VAL A 347 10.42 2.66 3.51
N GLU A 348 9.87 2.45 4.70
CA GLU A 348 9.21 3.47 5.51
C GLU A 348 10.16 4.63 5.84
N LYS A 349 11.39 4.33 6.25
CA LYS A 349 12.42 5.35 6.52
C LYS A 349 12.73 6.19 5.27
N ALA A 350 12.89 5.54 4.11
CA ALA A 350 13.14 6.23 2.85
C ALA A 350 11.94 7.10 2.43
N ALA A 351 10.74 6.54 2.45
CA ALA A 351 9.51 7.26 2.11
C ALA A 351 9.26 8.45 3.06
N GLY A 352 9.50 8.27 4.36
CA GLY A 352 9.40 9.33 5.36
C GLY A 352 10.37 10.48 5.08
N LEU A 353 11.65 10.17 4.81
CA LEU A 353 12.62 11.20 4.42
C LEU A 353 12.21 11.94 3.14
N ILE A 354 11.72 11.22 2.12
CA ILE A 354 11.22 11.85 0.88
C ILE A 354 10.08 12.79 1.23
N ALA A 355 9.04 12.31 1.93
CA ALA A 355 7.87 13.09 2.31
C ALA A 355 8.25 14.37 3.05
N THR A 356 9.16 14.30 4.02
CA THR A 356 9.69 15.48 4.73
C THR A 356 10.42 16.46 3.80
N LEU A 357 11.16 15.96 2.81
CA LEU A 357 11.93 16.77 1.86
C LEU A 357 11.09 17.48 0.79
N VAL A 358 9.96 16.91 0.42
CA VAL A 358 9.11 17.39 -0.69
C VAL A 358 7.81 18.02 -0.21
N GLY A 359 7.40 17.79 1.04
CA GLY A 359 6.11 18.22 1.58
C GLY A 359 4.95 17.52 0.87
N GLY A 360 4.94 16.19 0.90
CA GLY A 360 3.97 15.35 0.19
C GLY A 360 3.32 14.29 1.07
N ASN A 361 2.37 13.57 0.51
CA ASN A 361 1.59 12.55 1.22
C ASN A 361 2.06 11.15 0.80
N VAL A 362 2.12 10.23 1.76
CA VAL A 362 2.53 8.84 1.54
C VAL A 362 1.31 7.94 1.41
N ILE A 363 1.36 7.06 0.41
CA ILE A 363 0.32 6.10 0.08
C ILE A 363 0.92 4.69 0.05
N ASP A 364 0.24 3.73 0.67
CA ASP A 364 0.63 2.32 0.57
C ASP A 364 0.22 1.68 -0.77
N GLU A 365 0.68 0.46 -1.02
CA GLU A 365 0.32 -0.28 -2.25
C GLU A 365 -1.18 -0.59 -2.40
N ASP A 366 -1.95 -0.42 -1.32
CA ASP A 366 -3.40 -0.58 -1.32
C ASP A 366 -4.16 0.69 -1.69
N GLY A 367 -3.47 1.84 -1.71
CA GLY A 367 -4.03 3.13 -2.06
C GLY A 367 -4.50 3.94 -0.85
N PHE A 368 -4.11 3.58 0.37
CA PHE A 368 -4.46 4.29 1.60
C PHE A 368 -3.35 5.24 2.05
N LEU A 369 -3.75 6.33 2.70
CA LEU A 369 -2.81 7.28 3.32
C LEU A 369 -2.08 6.63 4.50
N VAL A 370 -0.77 6.89 4.57
CA VAL A 370 0.08 6.44 5.67
C VAL A 370 0.68 7.65 6.37
N GLY A 371 0.43 7.77 7.68
CA GLY A 371 1.17 8.68 8.53
C GLY A 371 2.50 8.05 8.92
N LEU A 372 3.61 8.57 8.39
CA LEU A 372 4.96 8.18 8.82
C LEU A 372 5.44 9.13 9.93
N ALA A 373 6.21 8.61 10.87
CA ALA A 373 6.85 9.43 11.89
C ALA A 373 7.92 10.34 11.25
N ASP A 374 8.00 11.59 11.70
CA ASP A 374 9.02 12.53 11.24
C ASP A 374 10.42 12.01 11.62
N VAL A 375 11.31 11.92 10.63
CA VAL A 375 12.69 11.43 10.78
C VAL A 375 13.55 12.34 11.69
N SER A 376 13.03 13.48 12.14
CA SER A 376 13.75 14.45 12.98
C SER A 376 13.67 14.21 14.50
N ALA A 377 12.95 13.20 14.99
CA ALA A 377 12.66 13.06 16.43
C ALA A 377 13.67 12.22 17.24
N GLU A 378 14.66 11.59 16.62
CA GLU A 378 15.59 10.68 17.35
C GLU A 378 16.78 11.39 18.05
N GLU A 379 16.95 12.71 17.91
CA GLU A 379 18.07 13.44 18.55
C GLU A 379 17.74 14.01 19.96
N ASP A 380 16.48 14.01 20.41
CA ASP A 380 16.07 14.73 21.63
C ASP A 380 15.82 13.84 22.88
N GLU A 381 16.01 12.51 22.83
CA GLU A 381 15.80 11.61 24.00
C GLU A 381 17.09 11.15 24.71
N ALA A 382 18.21 11.83 24.48
CA ALA A 382 19.46 11.57 25.20
C ALA A 382 20.05 12.83 25.86
N GLU A 383 19.35 13.40 26.85
CA GLU A 383 19.95 14.22 27.91
C GLU A 383 19.57 13.74 29.32
#